data_AF-A0A7X4YLT4-F1
#
_entry.id   AF-A0A7X4YLT4-F1
#
_cell.length_a   1.000
_cell.length_b   1.000
_cell.length_c   1.000
_cell.angle_alpha   90.00
_cell.angle_beta   90.00
_cell.angle_gamma   90.00
#
_symmetry.space_group_name_H-M   'P 1'
#
loop_
_entity.id
_entity.type
_entity.pdbx_description
1 polymer ?
#
loop_
_entity_poly.entity_id
_entity_poly.type
_entity_poly.pdbx_seq_one_letter_code
_entity_poly.pdbx_strand_id
1 'polypeptide(L)'
;MRYPVTIVATLIGLAICLYNSTGYDPHNMVFFSLSVPAWIADLIVDIHEVNVYLMYVLTIATWALLGFICDWAIARNRRRSYR
;
A
#
# COMPACT_ATOMS: atom_id res chain seq x y z
N MET A 1 19.87 -8.16 3.94
CA MET A 1 18.66 -8.45 4.74
C MET A 1 17.61 -8.94 3.77
N ARG A 2 16.97 -10.09 4.03
CA ARG A 2 15.77 -10.46 3.28
C ARG A 2 14.67 -9.52 3.77
N TYR A 3 13.91 -8.91 2.86
CA TYR A 3 12.80 -7.99 3.18
C TYR A 3 11.46 -8.72 3.00
N PRO A 4 11.19 -9.82 3.74
CA PRO A 4 10.01 -10.65 3.50
C PRO A 4 8.72 -9.86 3.76
N VAL A 5 8.71 -8.96 4.74
CA VAL A 5 7.51 -8.18 5.08
C VAL A 5 7.24 -7.14 4.00
N THR A 6 8.28 -6.50 3.49
CA THR A 6 8.18 -5.56 2.36
C THR A 6 7.61 -6.26 1.13
N ILE A 7 8.11 -7.44 0.78
CA ILE A 7 7.65 -8.20 -0.39
C ILE A 7 6.18 -8.62 -0.23
N VAL A 8 5.80 -9.11 0.95
CA VAL A 8 4.39 -9.50 1.19
C VAL A 8 3.48 -8.26 1.14
N ALA A 9 3.89 -7.16 1.75
CA ALA A 9 3.12 -5.92 1.74
C ALA A 9 2.96 -5.36 0.32
N THR A 10 4.02 -5.34 -0.50
CA THR A 10 3.91 -4.92 -1.90
C THR A 10 3.00 -5.82 -2.71
N LEU A 11 3.06 -7.15 -2.51
CA LEU A 11 2.15 -8.10 -3.16
C LEU A 11 0.69 -7.86 -2.75
N ILE A 12 0.42 -7.51 -1.49
CA ILE A 12 -0.92 -7.14 -1.03
C ILE A 12 -1.40 -5.86 -1.74
N GLY A 13 -0.57 -4.80 -1.77
CA GLY A 13 -0.90 -3.56 -2.48
C GLY A 13 -1.15 -3.80 -3.98
N LEU A 14 -0.36 -4.66 -4.61
CA LEU A 14 -0.51 -5.03 -6.02
C LEU A 14 -1.79 -5.83 -6.25
N ALA A 15 -2.13 -6.78 -5.37
CA ALA A 15 -3.38 -7.54 -5.44
C ALA A 15 -4.62 -6.64 -5.30
N ILE A 16 -4.58 -5.63 -4.43
CA ILE A 16 -5.65 -4.64 -4.28
C ILE A 16 -5.83 -3.82 -5.56
N CYS A 17 -4.73 -3.36 -6.17
CA CYS A 17 -4.77 -2.62 -7.44
C CYS A 17 -5.29 -3.51 -8.58
N LEU A 18 -4.87 -4.78 -8.63
CA LEU A 18 -5.31 -5.73 -9.64
C LEU A 18 -6.81 -6.03 -9.49
N TYR A 19 -7.28 -6.24 -8.27
CA TYR A 19 -8.70 -6.45 -7.98
C TYR A 19 -9.54 -5.24 -8.42
N ASN A 20 -9.08 -4.03 -8.11
CA ASN A 20 -9.74 -2.82 -8.56
C ASN A 20 -9.76 -2.69 -10.10
N SER A 21 -8.66 -3.05 -10.77
CA SER A 21 -8.56 -3.07 -12.24
C SER A 21 -9.53 -4.03 -12.92
N THR A 22 -10.02 -5.07 -12.23
CA THR A 22 -10.99 -6.00 -12.84
C THR A 22 -12.42 -5.44 -12.94
N GLY A 23 -12.69 -4.26 -12.34
CA GLY A 23 -14.03 -3.67 -12.33
C GLY A 23 -15.05 -4.43 -11.47
N TYR A 24 -14.61 -5.47 -10.76
CA TYR A 24 -15.41 -6.24 -9.79
C TYR A 24 -15.65 -5.50 -8.47
N ASP A 25 -15.02 -4.34 -8.28
CA ASP A 25 -15.17 -3.50 -7.09
C ASP A 25 -16.18 -2.38 -7.38
N PRO A 26 -17.49 -2.60 -7.18
CA PRO A 26 -18.47 -1.55 -7.40
C PRO A 26 -18.12 -0.35 -6.50
N HIS A 27 -17.89 0.80 -7.12
CA HIS A 27 -17.49 2.06 -6.48
C HIS A 27 -16.10 2.06 -5.82
N ASN A 28 -15.18 1.18 -6.21
CA ASN A 28 -13.81 1.17 -5.69
C ASN A 28 -13.73 1.03 -4.16
N MET A 29 -14.71 0.40 -3.50
CA MET A 29 -14.84 0.38 -2.05
C MET A 29 -13.63 -0.28 -1.36
N VAL A 30 -13.12 -1.38 -1.91
CA VAL A 30 -11.96 -2.09 -1.34
C VAL A 30 -10.69 -1.27 -1.54
N PHE A 31 -10.53 -0.69 -2.73
CA PHE A 31 -9.41 0.18 -3.03
C PHE A 31 -9.39 1.40 -2.10
N PHE A 32 -10.53 2.05 -1.92
CA PHE A 32 -10.66 3.18 -1.01
C PHE A 32 -10.38 2.77 0.43
N SER A 33 -10.88 1.63 0.89
CA SER A 33 -10.72 1.20 2.29
C SER A 33 -9.29 0.80 2.66
N LEU A 34 -8.44 0.44 1.69
CA LEU A 34 -7.09 -0.08 1.94
C LEU A 34 -5.97 0.80 1.36
N SER A 35 -6.32 1.89 0.70
CA SER A 35 -5.39 2.85 0.10
C SER A 35 -5.39 4.15 0.91
N VAL A 36 -4.37 4.33 1.76
CA VAL A 36 -4.13 5.61 2.47
C VAL A 36 -4.05 6.81 1.50
N PRO A 37 -3.41 6.70 0.31
CA PRO A 37 -3.45 7.76 -0.68
C PRO A 37 -4.86 8.11 -1.17
N ALA A 38 -5.76 7.13 -1.26
CA ALA A 38 -7.14 7.37 -1.67
C ALA A 38 -7.91 8.17 -0.61
N TRP A 39 -7.69 7.89 0.68
CA TRP A 39 -8.26 8.69 1.78
C TRP A 39 -7.82 10.16 1.70
N ILE A 40 -6.54 10.39 1.42
CA ILE A 40 -5.98 11.74 1.32
C ILE A 40 -6.52 12.44 0.08
N ALA A 41 -6.62 11.74 -1.05
CA ALA A 41 -7.17 12.32 -2.27
C ALA A 41 -8.63 12.72 -2.09
N ASP A 42 -9.47 11.91 -1.46
CA ASP A 42 -10.87 12.23 -1.16
C ASP A 42 -11.05 13.53 -0.37
N LEU A 43 -10.09 13.83 0.50
CA LEU A 43 -10.12 15.01 1.36
C LEU A 43 -9.68 16.29 0.64
N ILE A 44 -8.97 16.20 -0.48
CA ILE A 44 -8.25 17.32 -1.09
C ILE A 44 -8.70 17.57 -2.55
N VAL A 45 -9.05 16.53 -3.30
CA VAL A 45 -9.30 16.59 -4.74
C VAL A 45 -10.54 15.74 -5.09
N ASP A 46 -11.37 16.22 -6.01
CA ASP A 46 -12.50 15.45 -6.49
C ASP A 46 -12.02 14.16 -7.17
N ILE A 47 -12.51 13.01 -6.69
CA ILE A 47 -12.10 11.67 -7.12
C ILE A 47 -12.26 11.46 -8.63
N HIS A 48 -13.13 12.22 -9.27
CA HIS A 48 -13.39 12.13 -10.71
C HIS A 48 -12.29 12.73 -11.59
N GLU A 49 -11.43 13.61 -11.05
CA GLU A 49 -10.30 14.18 -11.80
C GLU A 49 -8.96 13.47 -11.53
N VAL A 50 -8.91 12.58 -10.54
CA VAL A 50 -7.67 11.91 -10.16
C VAL A 50 -7.38 10.71 -11.06
N ASN A 51 -6.17 10.65 -11.60
CA ASN A 51 -5.72 9.52 -12.40
C ASN A 51 -5.63 8.24 -11.55
N VAL A 52 -6.44 7.23 -11.89
CA VAL A 52 -6.50 5.92 -11.21
C VAL A 52 -5.14 5.20 -11.21
N TYR A 53 -4.36 5.32 -12.28
CA TYR A 53 -3.02 4.71 -12.34
C TYR A 53 -2.04 5.34 -11.34
N LEU A 54 -2.15 6.66 -11.13
CA LEU A 54 -1.35 7.37 -10.14
C LEU A 54 -1.72 6.90 -8.73
N MET A 55 -3.02 6.71 -8.47
CA MET A 55 -3.52 6.11 -7.24
C MET A 55 -2.93 4.70 -7.01
N TYR A 56 -2.89 3.83 -8.02
CA TYR A 56 -2.32 2.48 -7.88
C TYR A 56 -0.83 2.51 -7.49
N VAL A 57 -0.04 3.36 -8.16
CA VAL A 57 1.39 3.51 -7.84
C VAL A 57 1.57 3.98 -6.40
N LEU A 58 0.78 4.95 -5.96
CA LEU A 58 0.81 5.45 -4.59
C LEU A 58 0.38 4.37 -3.58
N THR A 59 -0.64 3.58 -3.88
CA THR A 59 -1.07 2.47 -3.02
C THR A 59 0.05 1.46 -2.86
N ILE A 60 0.65 0.99 -3.96
CA ILE A 60 1.76 0.03 -3.92
C ILE A 60 2.94 0.63 -3.15
N ALA A 61 3.28 1.91 -3.38
CA ALA A 61 4.35 2.60 -2.68
C ALA A 61 4.09 2.69 -1.16
N THR A 62 2.85 2.97 -0.76
CA THR A 62 2.47 3.06 0.66
C THR A 62 2.59 1.71 1.35
N TRP A 63 2.09 0.65 0.71
CA TRP A 63 2.22 -0.72 1.21
C TRP A 63 3.69 -1.17 1.26
N ALA A 64 4.50 -0.83 0.25
CA ALA A 64 5.94 -1.06 0.25
C ALA A 64 6.62 -0.38 1.43
N LEU A 65 6.29 0.89 1.66
CA LEU A 65 6.89 1.71 2.71
C LEU A 65 6.53 1.19 4.10
N LEU A 66 5.28 0.78 4.33
CA LEU A 66 4.86 0.12 5.56
C LEU A 66 5.64 -1.18 5.81
N GLY A 67 5.73 -2.05 4.80
CA GLY A 67 6.49 -3.29 4.92
C GLY A 67 7.99 -3.06 5.16
N PHE A 68 8.56 -2.02 4.56
CA PHE A 68 9.95 -1.61 4.78
C PHE A 68 10.19 -1.11 6.22
N ILE A 69 9.28 -0.30 6.76
CA ILE A 69 9.35 0.15 8.16
C ILE A 69 9.29 -1.05 9.11
N CYS A 70 8.43 -2.03 8.84
CA CYS A 70 8.36 -3.27 9.63
C CYS A 70 9.66 -4.08 9.54
N ASP A 71 10.20 -4.32 8.35
CA ASP A 71 11.47 -5.03 8.17
C ASP A 71 12.62 -4.29 8.87
N TRP A 72 12.66 -2.97 8.80
CA TRP A 72 13.64 -2.14 9.50
C TRP A 72 13.51 -2.24 11.03
N ALA A 73 12.29 -2.17 11.55
CA ALA A 73 12.01 -2.31 12.98
C ALA A 73 12.42 -3.70 13.50
N ILE A 74 12.10 -4.77 12.76
CA ILE A 74 12.48 -6.14 13.09
C ILE A 74 14.01 -6.29 13.08
N ALA A 75 14.68 -5.78 12.04
CA ALA A 75 16.14 -5.80 11.94
C ALA A 75 16.81 -5.03 13.08
N ARG A 76 16.24 -3.88 13.47
CA ARG A 76 16.70 -3.07 14.60
C ARG A 76 16.53 -3.82 15.93
N ASN A 77 15.43 -4.53 16.13
CA ASN A 77 15.17 -5.27 17.36
C ASN A 77 16.05 -6.51 17.49
N ARG A 78 16.27 -7.26 16.40
CA ARG A 78 17.19 -8.42 16.39
C ARG A 78 18.63 -8.04 16.77
N ARG A 79 19.09 -6.84 16.38
CA ARG A 79 20.42 -6.33 16.78
C ARG A 79 20.52 -5.99 18.26
N ARG A 80 19.41 -5.67 18.93
CA ARG A 80 19.37 -5.40 20.37
C ARG A 80 19.33 -6.67 21.21
N SER A 81 18.63 -7.72 20.77
CA SER A 81 18.56 -9.00 21.52
C SER A 81 19.87 -9.80 21.56
N TYR A 82 20.85 -9.48 20.71
CA TYR A 82 22.15 -10.16 20.70
C TYR A 82 23.21 -9.45 21.57
N ARG A 83 22.83 -8.38 22.27
CA ARG A 83 23.72 -7.56 23.12
C ARG A 83 23.21 -7.58 24.55
#